data_AF-A0A964TLC3-F1
#
_entry.id   AF-A0A964TLC3-F1
#
_cell.length_a   1.000
_cell.length_b   1.000
_cell.length_c   1.000
_cell.angle_alpha   90.00
_cell.angle_beta   90.00
_cell.angle_gamma   90.00
#
_symmetry.space_group_name_H-M   'P 1'
#
loop_
_entity.id
_entity.type
_entity.pdbx_description
1 polymer ?
#
loop_
_entity_poly.entity_id
_entity_poly.type
_entity_poly.pdbx_seq_one_letter_code
_entity_poly.pdbx_strand_id
1 'polypeptide(L)'
;MRNSAHLLIAGVMAASPALALPPRYDVERHCREVASFGGSFSAVLYDTCFDMEQDAYDTLKRRWDGLPSAMRRHCDQVASFAGSGSYSLLETCVQMEEQAGSSGNVFQY
;
A
#
# COMPACT_ATOMS: atom_id res chain seq x y z
N MET A 1 -51.54 -8.35 42.01
CA MET A 1 -50.91 -7.17 41.36
C MET A 1 -49.40 -7.40 41.39
N ARG A 2 -48.84 -8.00 40.33
CA ARG A 2 -48.06 -7.40 39.22
C ARG A 2 -46.55 -7.55 39.47
N ASN A 3 -45.98 -8.62 38.92
CA ASN A 3 -44.55 -8.95 38.92
C ASN A 3 -43.90 -8.22 37.75
N SER A 4 -42.92 -7.35 38.00
CA SER A 4 -42.22 -6.59 36.95
C SER A 4 -40.89 -7.26 36.63
N ALA A 5 -40.82 -7.99 35.52
CA ALA A 5 -39.58 -8.48 34.95
C ALA A 5 -39.00 -7.39 34.02
N HIS A 6 -37.91 -6.76 34.44
CA HIS A 6 -37.16 -5.83 33.59
C HIS A 6 -36.20 -6.62 32.71
N LEU A 7 -36.48 -6.71 31.40
CA LEU A 7 -35.51 -7.17 30.40
C LEU A 7 -34.45 -6.08 30.19
N LEU A 8 -33.23 -6.33 30.62
CA LEU A 8 -32.06 -5.54 30.25
C LEU A 8 -31.60 -5.96 28.85
N ILE A 9 -31.85 -5.11 27.85
CA ILE A 9 -31.32 -5.28 26.50
C ILE A 9 -29.86 -4.79 26.50
N ALA A 10 -28.91 -5.73 26.62
CA ALA A 10 -27.50 -5.44 26.41
C ALA A 10 -27.24 -5.28 24.89
N GLY A 11 -27.12 -4.04 24.43
CA GLY A 11 -26.76 -3.74 23.05
C GLY A 11 -25.31 -4.14 22.77
N VAL A 12 -25.10 -5.20 21.99
CA VAL A 12 -23.78 -5.57 21.46
C VAL A 12 -23.41 -4.57 20.37
N MET A 13 -22.43 -3.71 20.65
CA MET A 13 -21.80 -2.91 19.59
C MET A 13 -20.90 -3.83 18.78
N ALA A 14 -21.34 -4.22 17.59
CA ALA A 14 -20.49 -4.91 16.62
C ALA A 14 -19.53 -3.88 16.00
N ALA A 15 -18.23 -3.96 16.33
CA ALA A 15 -17.21 -3.22 15.61
C ALA A 15 -17.02 -3.85 14.22
N SER A 16 -17.39 -3.14 13.16
CA SER A 16 -17.07 -3.56 11.80
C SER A 16 -15.55 -3.52 11.61
N PRO A 17 -14.93 -4.52 10.95
CA PRO A 17 -13.52 -4.46 10.61
C PRO A 17 -13.28 -3.22 9.74
N ALA A 18 -12.38 -2.34 10.18
CA ALA A 18 -11.94 -1.23 9.36
C ALA A 18 -11.18 -1.80 8.17
N LEU A 19 -11.68 -1.54 6.96
CA LEU A 19 -11.01 -1.88 5.71
C LEU A 19 -9.65 -1.19 5.70
N ALA A 20 -8.56 -1.97 5.69
CA ALA A 20 -7.23 -1.41 5.58
C ALA A 20 -7.01 -0.87 4.16
N LEU A 21 -6.45 0.34 4.07
CA LEU A 21 -6.05 0.96 2.80
C LEU A 21 -4.52 0.99 2.69
N PRO A 22 -3.97 1.03 1.46
CA PRO A 22 -2.55 1.29 1.25
C PRO A 22 -2.10 2.57 1.97
N PRO A 23 -0.81 2.66 2.37
CA PRO A 23 -0.24 3.88 2.95
C PRO A 23 -0.41 5.07 2.01
N ARG A 24 -0.38 6.28 2.56
CA ARG A 24 -0.46 7.51 1.74
C ARG A 24 0.94 8.00 1.43
N TYR A 25 1.35 7.86 0.17
CA TYR A 25 2.60 8.41 -0.34
C TYR A 25 2.42 9.79 -0.96
N ASP A 26 3.52 10.54 -1.01
CA ASP A 26 3.60 11.85 -1.68
C ASP A 26 4.03 11.65 -3.13
N VAL A 27 3.05 11.29 -3.96
CA VAL A 27 3.24 10.98 -5.39
C VAL A 27 3.80 12.17 -6.15
N GLU A 28 3.36 13.39 -5.82
CA GLU A 28 3.85 14.59 -6.50
C GLU A 28 5.36 14.78 -6.28
N ARG A 29 5.80 14.67 -5.02
CA ARG A 29 7.23 14.75 -4.69
C ARG A 29 8.01 13.63 -5.35
N HIS A 30 7.53 12.39 -5.27
CA HIS A 30 8.18 11.24 -5.91
C HIS A 30 8.37 11.44 -7.42
N CYS A 31 7.29 11.78 -8.14
CA CYS A 31 7.35 11.97 -9.57
C CYS A 31 8.16 13.19 -9.99
N ARG A 32 8.21 14.23 -9.16
CA ARG A 32 9.12 15.37 -9.37
C ARG A 32 10.59 14.96 -9.26
N GLU A 33 10.93 14.12 -8.28
CA GLU A 33 12.29 13.57 -8.10
C GLU A 33 12.69 12.71 -9.31
N VAL A 34 11.81 11.80 -9.74
CA VAL A 34 12.02 10.96 -10.93
C VAL A 34 12.18 11.82 -12.19
N ALA A 35 11.28 12.79 -12.40
CA ALA A 35 11.31 13.65 -13.58
C ALA A 35 12.54 14.56 -13.64
N SER A 36 13.17 14.85 -12.50
CA SER A 36 14.37 15.67 -12.41
C SER A 36 15.66 14.84 -12.38
N PHE A 37 15.54 13.52 -12.43
CA PHE A 37 16.67 12.60 -12.44
C PHE A 37 17.48 12.81 -13.72
N GLY A 38 18.76 13.22 -13.57
CA GLY A 38 19.62 13.62 -14.68
C GLY A 38 19.86 15.13 -14.82
N GLY A 39 19.37 15.94 -13.87
CA GLY A 39 19.73 17.36 -13.76
C GLY A 39 18.91 18.33 -14.60
N SER A 40 17.88 17.83 -15.28
CA SER A 40 16.86 18.65 -15.95
C SER A 40 15.50 17.99 -15.77
N PHE A 41 14.45 18.79 -15.63
CA PHE A 41 13.09 18.30 -15.49
C PHE A 41 12.55 17.79 -16.84
N SER A 42 11.98 16.60 -16.84
CA SER A 42 11.28 15.99 -17.98
C SER A 42 9.78 15.88 -17.69
N ALA A 43 8.97 16.69 -18.37
CA ALA A 43 7.51 16.63 -18.24
C ALA A 43 6.94 15.25 -18.62
N VAL A 44 7.52 14.62 -19.65
CA VAL A 44 7.11 13.27 -20.07
C VAL A 44 7.35 12.24 -18.96
N LEU A 45 8.50 12.31 -18.26
CA LEU A 45 8.77 11.38 -17.15
C LEU A 45 7.87 11.66 -15.94
N TYR A 46 7.51 12.93 -15.72
CA TYR A 46 6.58 13.31 -14.66
C TYR A 46 5.19 12.70 -14.90
N ASP A 47 4.63 12.90 -16.11
CA ASP A 47 3.30 12.39 -16.46
C ASP A 47 3.27 10.85 -16.44
N THR A 48 4.28 10.20 -17.06
CA THR A 48 4.39 8.73 -17.02
C THR A 48 4.52 8.19 -15.60
N CYS A 49 5.25 8.88 -14.72
CA CYS A 49 5.33 8.48 -13.32
C CYS A 49 3.97 8.53 -12.64
N PHE A 50 3.19 9.60 -12.86
CA PHE A 50 1.84 9.71 -12.30
C PHE A 50 0.93 8.58 -12.75
N ASP A 51 0.96 8.23 -14.03
CA ASP A 51 0.17 7.11 -14.58
C ASP A 51 0.55 5.78 -13.91
N MET A 52 1.85 5.49 -13.81
CA MET A 52 2.36 4.28 -13.16
C MET A 52 1.98 4.20 -11.67
N GLU A 53 2.10 5.31 -10.95
CA GLU A 53 1.77 5.39 -9.52
C GLU A 53 0.26 5.24 -9.28
N GLN A 54 -0.57 5.80 -10.16
CA GLN A 54 -2.02 5.69 -10.09
C GLN A 54 -2.49 4.25 -10.36
N ASP A 55 -1.97 3.61 -11.42
CA ASP A 55 -2.30 2.23 -11.76
C ASP A 55 -1.92 1.25 -10.63
N ALA A 56 -0.74 1.44 -10.05
CA ALA A 56 -0.27 0.65 -8.93
C ALA A 56 -1.12 0.87 -7.67
N TYR A 57 -1.46 2.13 -7.36
CA TYR A 57 -2.35 2.46 -6.24
C TYR A 57 -3.71 1.79 -6.39
N ASP A 58 -4.33 1.89 -7.57
CA ASP A 58 -5.64 1.29 -7.82
C ASP A 58 -5.61 -0.23 -7.71
N THR A 59 -4.52 -0.86 -8.14
CA THR A 59 -4.32 -2.30 -7.98
C THR A 59 -4.16 -2.70 -6.51
N LEU A 60 -3.31 -2.01 -5.77
CA LEU A 60 -3.12 -2.24 -4.33
C LEU A 60 -4.43 -2.03 -3.57
N LYS A 61 -5.14 -0.93 -3.82
CA LYS A 61 -6.39 -0.57 -3.14
C LYS A 61 -7.45 -1.68 -3.20
N ARG A 62 -7.54 -2.42 -4.31
CA ARG A 62 -8.52 -3.51 -4.48
C ARG A 62 -8.25 -4.72 -3.60
N ARG A 63 -6.98 -4.98 -3.22
CA ARG A 63 -6.58 -6.22 -2.55
C ARG A 63 -5.84 -6.04 -1.23
N TRP A 64 -5.49 -4.80 -0.86
CA TRP A 64 -4.62 -4.49 0.26
C TRP A 64 -5.04 -5.13 1.58
N ASP A 65 -6.34 -5.08 1.91
CA ASP A 65 -6.86 -5.63 3.17
C ASP A 65 -6.66 -7.15 3.28
N GLY A 66 -6.66 -7.86 2.15
CA GLY A 66 -6.41 -9.30 2.08
C GLY A 66 -4.94 -9.70 2.24
N LEU A 67 -4.00 -8.75 2.18
CA LEU A 67 -2.58 -9.03 2.29
C LEU A 67 -2.18 -9.31 3.76
N PRO A 68 -1.29 -10.30 4.01
CA PRO A 68 -0.74 -10.55 5.33
C PRO A 68 -0.16 -9.26 5.94
N SER A 69 -0.45 -9.01 7.22
CA SER A 69 -0.03 -7.76 7.87
C SER A 69 1.49 -7.57 7.87
N ALA A 70 2.25 -8.66 7.96
CA ALA A 70 3.72 -8.63 7.86
C ALA A 70 4.20 -8.19 6.47
N MET A 71 3.60 -8.70 5.41
CA MET A 71 3.90 -8.33 4.03
C MET A 71 3.58 -6.85 3.76
N ARG A 72 2.41 -6.39 4.22
CA ARG A 72 2.04 -4.96 4.14
C ARG A 72 3.08 -4.05 4.79
N ARG A 73 3.51 -4.38 6.02
CA ARG A 73 4.54 -3.61 6.74
C ARG A 73 5.91 -3.67 6.06
N HIS A 74 6.32 -4.85 5.61
CA HIS A 74 7.61 -5.03 4.96
C HIS A 74 7.68 -4.24 3.64
N CYS A 75 6.68 -4.41 2.77
CA CYS A 75 6.67 -3.74 1.48
C CYS A 75 6.42 -2.23 1.58
N ASP A 76 5.69 -1.76 2.60
CA ASP A 76 5.61 -0.31 2.91
C ASP A 76 7.01 0.26 3.19
N GLN A 77 7.79 -0.40 4.06
CA GLN A 77 9.17 0.02 4.35
C GLN A 77 10.07 0.00 3.11
N VAL A 78 9.94 -1.04 2.27
CA VAL A 78 10.69 -1.12 1.00
C VAL A 78 10.28 0.01 0.07
N ALA A 79 8.99 0.30 -0.06
CA ALA A 79 8.48 1.33 -0.96
C ALA A 79 8.77 2.76 -0.48
N SER A 80 8.88 2.98 0.83
CA SER A 80 9.10 4.28 1.44
C SER A 80 10.58 4.59 1.73
N PHE A 81 11.52 3.72 1.37
CA PHE A 81 12.92 3.85 1.78
C PHE A 81 13.58 5.18 1.36
N ALA A 82 13.16 5.74 0.22
CA ALA A 82 13.64 7.01 -0.32
C ALA A 82 12.86 8.25 0.21
N GLY A 83 11.87 8.05 1.09
CA GLY A 83 11.15 9.11 1.81
C GLY A 83 9.83 9.57 1.18
N SER A 84 9.72 9.67 -0.14
CA SER A 84 8.45 10.03 -0.82
C SER A 84 7.43 8.89 -0.84
N GLY A 85 7.94 7.65 -0.86
CA GLY A 85 7.14 6.48 -1.18
C GLY A 85 6.93 6.32 -2.69
N SER A 86 6.64 5.08 -3.11
CA SER A 86 6.23 4.72 -4.47
C SER A 86 5.27 3.53 -4.42
N TYR A 87 4.06 3.71 -4.94
CA TYR A 87 3.08 2.64 -5.08
C TYR A 87 3.53 1.61 -6.10
N SER A 88 4.24 2.01 -7.16
CA SER A 88 4.79 1.05 -8.13
C SER A 88 5.84 0.14 -7.48
N LEU A 89 6.70 0.68 -6.61
CA LEU A 89 7.63 -0.12 -5.81
C LEU A 89 6.91 -0.98 -4.75
N LEU A 90 5.86 -0.46 -4.12
CA LEU A 90 5.04 -1.20 -3.16
C LEU A 90 4.37 -2.40 -3.83
N GLU A 91 3.75 -2.19 -4.98
CA GLU A 91 3.11 -3.24 -5.77
C GLU A 91 4.14 -4.30 -6.19
N THR A 92 5.29 -3.87 -6.72
CA THR A 92 6.37 -4.77 -7.12
C THR A 92 6.83 -5.64 -5.94
N CYS A 93 7.06 -5.05 -4.76
CA CYS A 93 7.43 -5.81 -3.57
C CYS A 93 6.36 -6.84 -3.20
N VAL A 94 5.07 -6.45 -3.19
CA VAL A 94 3.98 -7.38 -2.88
C VAL A 94 3.96 -8.54 -3.87
N GLN A 95 4.10 -8.26 -5.18
CA GLN A 95 4.14 -9.30 -6.21
C GLN A 95 5.31 -10.27 -6.02
N MET A 96 6.49 -9.75 -5.63
CA MET A 96 7.67 -10.57 -5.35
C MET A 96 7.48 -11.46 -4.11
N GLU A 97 6.93 -10.90 -3.02
CA GLU A 97 6.65 -11.64 -1.79
C GLU A 97 5.57 -12.72 -1.99
N GLU A 98 4.57 -12.45 -2.82
CA GLU A 98 3.56 -13.44 -3.21
C GLU A 98 4.16 -14.61 -4.01
N GLN A 99 5.21 -14.35 -4.78
CA GLN A 99 5.91 -15.33 -5.63
C GLN A 99 7.11 -15.99 -4.93
N ALA A 100 7.44 -15.60 -3.70
CA ALA A 100 8.65 -16.02 -3.01
C ALA A 100 8.62 -17.52 -2.67
N GLY A 101 9.06 -18.34 -3.62
CA GLY A 101 9.34 -19.77 -3.50
C GLY A 101 10.80 -20.03 -3.76
N SER A 102 11.68 -19.68 -2.81
CA SER A 102 13.11 -20.04 -2.79
C SER A 102 13.91 -19.71 -4.07
N SER A 103 14.31 -18.45 -4.23
CA SER A 103 15.29 -18.07 -5.26
C SER A 103 16.58 -17.57 -4.60
N GLY A 104 17.60 -18.43 -4.55
CA GLY A 104 18.96 -18.04 -4.19
C GLY A 104 19.62 -17.33 -5.36
N ASN A 105 19.23 -16.09 -5.62
CA ASN A 105 19.81 -15.32 -6.71
C ASN A 105 21.24 -14.91 -6.35
N VAL A 106 22.20 -15.31 -7.17
CA VAL A 106 23.60 -14.88 -7.08
C VAL A 106 23.85 -13.85 -8.16
N PHE A 107 24.28 -12.64 -7.77
CA PHE A 107 24.68 -11.60 -8.71
C PHE A 107 25.97 -12.04 -9.43
N GLN A 108 25.93 -12.08 -10.77
CA GLN A 108 27.09 -12.37 -11.62
C GLN A 108 27.42 -11.11 -12.44
N TYR A 109 28.71 -10.78 -12.54
CA TYR A 109 29.23 -9.67 -13.34
C TYR A 109 29.45 -10.08 -14.79
#